data_AF-A0A967QED5-F1
#
_entry.id   AF-A0A967QED5-F1
#
_cell.length_a   1.000
_cell.length_b   1.000
_cell.length_c   1.000
_cell.angle_alpha   90.00
_cell.angle_beta   90.00
_cell.angle_gamma   90.00
#
_symmetry.space_group_name_H-M   'P 1'
#
loop_
_entity.id
_entity.type
_entity.pdbx_description
1 polymer ?
#
loop_
_entity_poly.entity_id
_entity_poly.type
_entity_poly.pdbx_seq_one_letter_code
_entity_poly.pdbx_strand_id
1 'polypeptide(L)' 'MAAGSETNAAEAGPAVTVTNDAGQSVVVGPIGPFWIDRKAPEITVNGPDPAVALEIGEVASVSYSCTDGGSGVTCGA' A
#
# COMPACT_ATOMS: atom_id res chain seq x y z
N MET A 1 -7.79 -0.75 -11.49
CA MET A 1 -8.04 -0.95 -10.05
C MET A 1 -8.23 0.40 -9.41
N ALA A 2 -9.17 0.53 -8.48
CA ALA A 2 -9.48 1.82 -7.85
C ALA A 2 -8.34 2.26 -6.91
N ALA A 3 -8.29 3.55 -6.58
CA ALA A 3 -7.50 4.01 -5.44
C ALA A 3 -8.11 3.45 -4.15
N GLY A 4 -7.30 3.16 -3.13
CA GLY A 4 -7.81 2.59 -1.87
C GLY A 4 -8.03 1.07 -1.87
N SER A 5 -7.80 0.38 -2.98
CA SER A 5 -8.03 -1.06 -3.08
C SER A 5 -6.83 -1.90 -2.66
N GLU A 6 -7.09 -3.02 -2.01
CA GLU A 6 -6.15 -4.13 -1.84
C GLU A 6 -6.68 -5.35 -2.59
N THR A 7 -5.78 -6.09 -3.25
CA THR A 7 -6.12 -7.36 -3.90
C THR A 7 -5.15 -8.45 -3.53
N ASN A 8 -5.63 -9.70 -3.51
CA ASN A 8 -4.84 -10.90 -3.28
C ASN A 8 -4.67 -11.77 -4.54
N ALA A 9 -5.24 -11.33 -5.67
CA ALA A 9 -5.20 -12.05 -6.94
C ALA A 9 -5.41 -11.11 -8.13
N ALA A 10 -4.44 -10.21 -8.38
CA ALA A 10 -4.40 -9.39 -9.59
C ALA A 10 -3.50 -9.99 -10.67
N GLU A 11 -3.90 -9.86 -11.92
CA GLU A 11 -3.13 -10.30 -13.08
C GLU A 11 -2.50 -9.09 -13.80
N ALA A 12 -1.24 -9.22 -14.22
CA ALA A 12 -0.55 -8.24 -15.05
C ALA A 12 -0.77 -8.59 -16.53
N GLY A 13 -1.90 -8.15 -17.06
CA GLY A 13 -2.25 -8.26 -18.47
C GLY A 13 -2.77 -9.64 -18.90
N PRO A 14 -3.23 -9.75 -20.16
CA PRO A 14 -3.77 -11.00 -20.69
C PRO A 14 -2.66 -12.03 -20.95
N ALA A 15 -3.05 -13.29 -21.18
CA ALA A 15 -2.15 -14.29 -21.74
C ALA A 15 -1.64 -13.85 -23.13
N VAL A 16 -0.38 -14.15 -23.41
CA VAL A 16 0.30 -13.83 -24.67
C VAL A 16 0.79 -15.10 -25.35
N THR A 17 0.71 -15.14 -26.68
CA THR A 17 1.31 -16.21 -27.46
C THR A 17 2.77 -15.87 -27.72
N VAL A 18 3.67 -16.74 -27.27
CA VAL A 18 5.11 -16.65 -27.52
C VAL A 18 5.46 -17.65 -28.61
N THR A 19 6.11 -17.17 -29.67
CA THR A 19 6.54 -17.99 -30.80
C THR A 19 8.06 -17.94 -30.89
N ASN A 20 8.70 -19.10 -30.99
CA ASN A 20 10.14 -19.18 -31.21
C ASN A 20 10.48 -19.03 -32.70
N ASP A 21 11.77 -18.88 -33.03
CA ASP A 21 12.24 -18.71 -34.41
C ASP A 21 11.91 -19.91 -35.32
N ALA A 22 11.74 -21.11 -34.73
CA ALA A 22 11.32 -22.31 -35.43
C ALA A 22 9.79 -22.37 -35.72
N GLY A 23 9.03 -21.32 -35.38
CA GLY A 23 7.59 -21.23 -35.63
C GLY A 23 6.72 -22.01 -34.64
N GLN A 24 7.29 -22.52 -33.55
CA GLN A 24 6.53 -23.20 -32.50
C GLN A 24 6.00 -22.17 -31.51
N SER A 25 4.70 -22.27 -31.18
CA SER A 25 4.02 -21.32 -30.30
C SER A 25 3.53 -21.96 -29.00
N VAL A 26 3.57 -21.19 -27.93
CA VAL A 26 2.98 -21.53 -26.63
C VAL A 26 2.21 -20.32 -26.08
N VAL A 27 1.08 -20.55 -25.43
CA VAL A 27 0.34 -19.50 -24.71
C VAL A 27 0.86 -19.43 -23.29
N VAL A 28 1.27 -18.23 -22.86
CA VAL A 28 1.85 -17.97 -21.53
C VAL A 28 1.05 -16.87 -20.84
N GLY A 29 0.85 -17.04 -19.54
CA GLY A 29 0.13 -16.08 -18.71
C GLY A 29 -1.36 -16.41 -18.55
N PRO A 30 -2.15 -15.51 -17.94
CA PRO A 30 -1.78 -14.16 -17.46
C PRO A 30 -0.70 -14.18 -16.36
N ILE A 31 0.11 -13.14 -16.28
CA ILE A 31 1.20 -13.07 -15.29
C ILE A 31 0.59 -12.74 -13.93
N GLY A 32 0.74 -13.61 -12.94
CA GLY A 32 0.17 -13.45 -11.60
C GLY A 32 0.01 -14.78 -10.87
N PRO A 33 -0.75 -14.81 -9.75
CA PRO A 33 -1.42 -13.68 -9.11
C PRO A 33 -0.46 -12.77 -8.33
N PHE A 34 -0.70 -11.47 -8.37
CA PHE A 34 -0.03 -10.46 -7.55
C PHE A 34 -0.93 -9.93 -6.45
N TRP A 35 -0.32 -9.56 -5.33
CA TRP A 35 -0.96 -8.77 -4.30
C TRP A 35 -0.68 -7.30 -4.58
N ILE A 36 -1.73 -6.53 -4.82
CA ILE A 36 -1.62 -5.11 -5.17
C ILE A 36 -2.28 -4.30 -4.08
N ASP A 37 -1.47 -3.51 -3.40
CA ASP A 37 -1.93 -2.57 -2.39
C ASP A 37 -1.84 -1.14 -2.92
N ARG A 38 -2.99 -0.49 -3.01
CA ARG A 38 -3.14 0.92 -3.38
C ARG A 38 -3.86 1.70 -2.28
N LYS A 39 -4.02 1.10 -1.11
CA LYS A 39 -4.63 1.75 0.05
C LYS A 39 -3.54 2.57 0.73
N ALA A 40 -3.86 3.82 1.06
CA ALA A 40 -2.93 4.63 1.82
C ALA A 40 -2.86 4.09 3.26
N PRO A 41 -1.69 4.18 3.91
CA PRO A 41 -1.60 3.91 5.33
C PRO A 41 -2.43 4.92 6.13
N GLU A 42 -2.95 4.48 7.26
CA GLU A 42 -3.65 5.35 8.21
C GLU A 42 -2.65 5.85 9.26
N ILE A 43 -2.72 7.14 9.57
CA ILE A 43 -1.87 7.79 10.59
C ILE A 43 -2.78 8.34 11.67
N THR A 44 -2.49 7.99 12.91
CA THR A 44 -3.12 8.56 14.10
C THR A 44 -2.07 9.37 14.85
N VAL A 45 -2.41 10.62 15.17
CA VAL A 45 -1.58 11.49 16.00
C VAL A 45 -2.29 11.67 17.33
N ASN A 46 -1.57 11.38 18.41
CA ASN A 46 -2.05 11.52 19.77
C ASN A 46 -1.25 12.64 20.43
N GLY A 47 -1.95 13.60 21.01
CA GLY A 47 -1.33 14.69 21.72
C GLY A 47 -2.30 15.27 22.74
N PRO A 48 -1.98 16.45 23.30
CA PRO A 48 -2.93 17.21 24.08
C PRO A 48 -4.22 17.43 23.30
N ASP A 49 -5.34 17.45 24.00
CA ASP A 49 -6.65 17.74 23.40
C ASP A 49 -6.55 19.06 22.62
N PRO A 50 -6.93 19.11 21.33
CA PRO A 50 -6.82 20.33 20.53
C PRO A 50 -7.64 21.50 21.06
N ALA A 51 -8.60 21.26 21.95
CA ALA A 51 -9.37 22.29 22.64
C ALA A 51 -8.68 22.85 23.90
N VAL A 52 -7.57 22.25 24.35
CA VAL A 52 -6.80 22.72 25.51
C VAL A 52 -5.72 23.70 25.07
N ALA A 53 -5.71 24.89 25.69
CA ALA A 53 -4.63 25.84 25.49
C ALA A 53 -3.37 25.35 26.20
N LEU A 54 -2.25 25.33 25.48
CA LEU A 54 -0.94 25.05 26.05
C LEU A 54 -0.32 26.35 26.58
N GLU A 55 0.33 26.28 27.73
CA GLU A 55 1.01 27.44 28.30
C GLU A 55 2.43 27.60 27.74
N ILE A 56 2.93 28.85 27.74
CA ILE A 56 4.30 29.12 27.31
C ILE A 56 5.27 28.47 28.31
N GLY A 57 6.10 27.55 27.80
CA GLY A 57 7.07 26.79 28.59
C GLY A 57 6.57 25.40 29.00
N GLU A 58 5.33 25.05 28.68
CA GLU A 58 4.80 23.70 28.87
C GLU A 58 5.35 22.72 27.82
N VAL A 59 5.70 21.51 28.25
CA VAL A 59 6.13 20.43 27.34
C VAL A 59 4.91 19.62 26.90
N ALA A 60 4.49 19.80 25.66
CA ALA A 60 3.46 18.98 25.04
C ALA A 60 4.07 17.65 24.54
N SER A 61 3.61 16.54 25.10
CA SER A 61 3.96 15.20 24.59
C SER A 61 3.04 14.83 23.44
N VAL A 62 3.63 14.53 22.29
CA VAL A 62 2.91 14.06 21.11
C VAL A 62 3.49 12.72 20.69
N SER A 63 2.64 11.80 20.28
CA SER A 63 3.01 10.53 19.68
C SER A 63 2.19 10.31 18.41
N TYR A 64 2.62 9.38 17.59
CA TYR A 64 1.90 8.98 16.39
C TYR A 64 2.04 7.48 16.18
N SER A 65 1.06 6.90 15.51
CA SER A 65 1.07 5.51 15.07
C SER A 65 0.63 5.45 13.62
N CYS A 66 1.22 4.54 12.86
CA CYS A 66 0.84 4.24 11.49
C CYS A 66 0.33 2.81 11.40
N THR A 67 -0.73 2.57 10.63
CA THR A 67 -1.22 1.23 10.28
C THR A 67 -1.34 1.10 8.77
N ASP A 68 -0.97 -0.06 8.25
CA ASP A 68 -1.14 -0.43 6.84
C ASP A 68 -1.51 -1.89 6.77
N GLY A 69 -2.48 -2.21 5.92
CA GLY A 69 -3.02 -3.56 5.81
C GLY A 69 -2.24 -4.45 4.84
N GLY A 70 -1.43 -3.86 3.95
CA GLY A 70 -0.83 -4.54 2.81
C GLY A 70 0.69 -4.50 2.85
N SER A 71 1.29 -3.64 2.01
CA SER A 71 2.74 -3.63 1.74
C SER A 71 3.58 -3.24 2.96
N GLY A 72 2.94 -2.81 4.04
CA GLY A 72 3.52 -2.46 5.31
C GLY A 72 3.80 -0.98 5.43
N VAL A 73 3.82 -0.49 6.68
CA VAL A 73 4.24 0.87 7.02
C VAL A 73 5.69 0.86 7.52
N THR A 74 6.50 1.80 7.02
CA THR A 74 7.58 2.36 7.84
C THR A 74 7.06 3.66 8.44
N CYS A 75 6.71 3.64 9.72
CA CYS A 75 6.46 4.87 10.45
C CYS A 75 7.85 5.47 10.69
N GLY A 76 8.25 6.45 9.89
CA GLY A 76 9.58 7.07 10.01
C GLY A 76 9.70 7.73 11.38
N ALA A 77 10.72 7.34 12.16
CA ALA A 77 11.06 7.93 13.46
C ALA A 77 11.54 9.39 13.31
#